data_AF-A0A7Y8GK40-F1
#
_entry.id   AF-A0A7Y8GK40-F1
#
_cell.length_a   1.000
_cell.length_b   1.000
_cell.length_c   1.000
_cell.angle_alpha   90.00
_cell.angle_beta   90.00
_cell.angle_gamma   90.00
#
_symmetry.space_group_name_H-M   'P 1'
#
loop_
_entity.id
_entity.type
_entity.pdbx_description
1 polymer ?
#
loop_
_entity_poly.entity_id
_entity_poly.type
_entity_poly.pdbx_seq_one_letter_code
_entity_poly.pdbx_strand_id
1 'polypeptide(L)'
;MAEASRTSAIAALRQALPASIALCRQALEASGGDLQDAHAYVVRQLGADYMRHTGVDAAQAAADLHATGHDVERAIALWRRQHPLPPFAAIAKGRPMAAEFAAAEPGLQRFAHVLPGAQGVHELRLITHAVRFTETAYGFDYDVALRDAQTRVERLFASGLPALAALLQAQAIDEGMLRSLDAFDSCLLHSAIEAYL
;
A
#
# COMPACT_ATOMS: atom_id res chain seq x y z
N MET A 1 32.70 -14.99 4.40
CA MET A 1 32.81 -13.54 4.10
C MET A 1 32.90 -12.77 5.42
N ALA A 2 33.91 -11.93 5.59
CA ALA A 2 34.05 -11.09 6.78
C ALA A 2 32.86 -10.11 6.90
N GLU A 3 32.47 -9.76 8.13
CA GLU A 3 31.25 -8.98 8.38
C GLU A 3 31.27 -7.59 7.71
N ALA A 4 32.42 -6.91 7.68
CA ALA A 4 32.60 -5.64 6.97
C ALA A 4 32.41 -5.79 5.44
N SER A 5 32.88 -6.90 4.85
CA SER A 5 32.72 -7.21 3.42
C SER A 5 31.26 -7.49 3.07
N ARG A 6 30.49 -8.10 4.00
CA ARG A 6 29.06 -8.37 3.81
C ARG A 6 28.24 -7.08 3.83
N THR A 7 28.54 -6.15 4.74
CA THR A 7 27.85 -4.85 4.82
C THR A 7 28.09 -4.02 3.56
N SER A 8 29.32 -3.99 3.05
CA SER A 8 29.64 -3.31 1.79
C SER A 8 28.91 -3.92 0.59
N ALA A 9 28.80 -5.25 0.51
CA ALA A 9 28.08 -5.95 -0.55
C ALA A 9 26.57 -5.64 -0.52
N ILE A 10 25.95 -5.61 0.66
CA ILE A 10 24.54 -5.22 0.82
C ILE A 10 24.32 -3.77 0.37
N ALA A 11 25.22 -2.86 0.74
CA ALA A 11 25.13 -1.47 0.33
C ALA A 11 25.20 -1.33 -1.21
N ALA A 12 26.10 -2.06 -1.87
CA ALA A 12 26.22 -2.07 -3.32
C ALA A 12 24.95 -2.60 -4.00
N LEU A 13 24.36 -3.69 -3.51
CA LEU A 13 23.09 -4.22 -4.04
C LEU A 13 21.94 -3.21 -3.90
N ARG A 14 21.85 -2.53 -2.76
CA ARG A 14 20.79 -1.55 -2.48
C ARG A 14 20.96 -0.22 -3.21
N GLN A 15 22.16 0.09 -3.69
CA GLN A 15 22.38 1.21 -4.60
C GLN A 15 21.80 0.93 -5.99
N ALA A 16 21.77 -0.35 -6.40
CA ALA A 16 21.27 -0.76 -7.71
C ALA A 16 19.77 -1.10 -7.71
N LEU A 17 19.25 -1.62 -6.59
CA LEU A 17 17.88 -2.13 -6.50
C LEU A 17 17.21 -1.67 -5.19
N PRO A 18 15.91 -1.27 -5.21
CA PRO A 18 15.16 -0.90 -4.00
C PRO A 18 14.73 -2.14 -3.20
N ALA A 19 15.69 -2.98 -2.80
CA ALA A 19 15.46 -4.22 -2.07
C ALA A 19 15.71 -4.07 -0.55
N SER A 20 15.01 -4.90 0.24
CA SER A 20 15.22 -4.97 1.68
C SER A 20 16.60 -5.56 2.02
N ILE A 21 17.13 -5.21 3.20
CA ILE A 21 18.40 -5.76 3.71
C ILE A 21 18.31 -7.29 3.83
N ALA A 22 17.15 -7.81 4.27
CA ALA A 22 16.92 -9.24 4.41
C ALA A 22 17.03 -9.96 3.05
N LEU A 23 16.39 -9.44 2.01
CA LEU A 23 16.45 -10.00 0.67
C LEU A 23 17.89 -9.95 0.10
N CYS A 24 18.62 -8.85 0.32
CA CYS A 24 20.01 -8.74 -0.10
C CYS A 24 20.92 -9.75 0.61
N ARG A 25 20.70 -10.00 1.91
CA ARG A 25 21.44 -11.02 2.67
C ARG A 25 21.18 -12.41 2.13
N GLN A 26 19.91 -12.75 1.92
CA GLN A 26 19.51 -14.03 1.35
C GLN A 26 20.13 -14.24 -0.05
N ALA A 27 20.15 -13.20 -0.88
CA ALA A 27 20.75 -13.26 -2.21
C ALA A 27 22.27 -13.50 -2.16
N LEU A 28 22.98 -12.84 -1.24
CA LEU A 28 24.43 -13.03 -1.04
C LEU A 28 24.76 -14.41 -0.48
N GLU A 29 23.91 -14.96 0.39
CA GLU A 29 24.07 -16.33 0.90
C GLU A 29 23.85 -17.36 -0.20
N ALA A 30 22.79 -17.20 -1.00
CA ALA A 30 22.47 -18.12 -2.09
C ALA A 30 23.49 -18.11 -3.24
N SER A 31 24.21 -16.99 -3.42
CA SER A 31 25.24 -16.79 -4.46
C SER A 31 26.67 -17.06 -3.99
N GLY A 32 26.87 -17.47 -2.72
CA GLY A 32 28.21 -17.63 -2.16
C GLY A 32 29.01 -16.31 -2.05
N GLY A 33 28.33 -15.15 -2.13
CA GLY A 33 28.92 -13.82 -2.07
C GLY A 33 29.22 -13.19 -3.43
N ASP A 34 28.88 -13.85 -4.55
CA ASP A 34 28.99 -13.23 -5.88
C ASP A 34 27.93 -12.14 -6.07
N LEU A 35 28.36 -10.93 -6.41
CA LEU A 35 27.47 -9.77 -6.52
C LEU A 35 26.57 -9.81 -7.75
N GLN A 36 27.03 -10.39 -8.87
CA GLN A 36 26.21 -10.47 -10.09
C GLN A 36 25.11 -11.52 -9.93
N ASP A 37 25.44 -12.67 -9.36
CA ASP A 37 24.46 -13.71 -9.06
C ASP A 37 23.48 -13.29 -7.97
N ALA A 38 23.96 -12.58 -6.94
CA ALA A 38 23.09 -11.97 -5.93
C ALA A 38 22.13 -10.94 -6.56
N HIS A 39 22.63 -10.07 -7.44
CA HIS A 39 21.79 -9.10 -8.14
C HIS A 39 20.71 -9.80 -8.98
N ALA A 40 21.08 -10.80 -9.77
CA ALA A 40 20.13 -11.58 -10.57
C ALA A 40 19.10 -12.31 -9.69
N TYR A 41 19.50 -12.78 -8.51
CA TYR A 41 18.59 -13.36 -7.53
C TYR A 41 17.57 -12.34 -7.03
N VAL A 42 18.00 -11.14 -6.62
CA VAL A 42 17.10 -10.08 -6.15
C VAL A 42 16.09 -9.71 -7.24
N VAL A 43 16.55 -9.48 -8.48
CA VAL A 43 15.65 -9.15 -9.62
C VAL A 43 14.60 -10.24 -9.82
N ARG A 44 14.97 -11.53 -9.76
CA ARG A 44 14.01 -12.63 -9.87
C ARG A 44 12.98 -12.63 -8.74
N GLN A 45 13.38 -12.31 -7.51
CA GLN A 45 12.46 -12.24 -6.37
C GLN A 45 11.48 -11.07 -6.51
N LEU A 46 11.96 -9.89 -6.91
CA LEU A 46 11.10 -8.73 -7.18
C LEU A 46 10.11 -9.03 -8.32
N GLY A 47 10.58 -9.69 -9.39
CA GLY A 47 9.71 -10.15 -10.49
C GLY A 47 8.65 -11.14 -10.04
N ALA A 48 9.03 -12.14 -9.23
CA ALA A 48 8.09 -13.11 -8.68
C ALA A 48 7.05 -12.46 -7.76
N ASP A 49 7.45 -11.46 -6.98
CA ASP A 49 6.55 -10.71 -6.12
C ASP A 49 5.53 -9.90 -6.93
N TYR A 50 6.00 -9.15 -7.92
CA TYR A 50 5.14 -8.40 -8.83
C TYR A 50 4.14 -9.30 -9.57
N MET A 51 4.58 -10.43 -10.12
CA MET A 51 3.71 -11.41 -10.79
C MET A 51 2.66 -11.98 -9.84
N ARG A 52 3.00 -12.24 -8.58
CA ARG A 52 2.02 -12.73 -7.57
C ARG A 52 0.90 -11.72 -7.35
N HIS A 53 1.21 -10.43 -7.40
CA HIS A 53 0.23 -9.36 -7.17
C HIS A 53 -0.60 -8.98 -8.40
N THR A 54 -0.07 -9.17 -9.60
CA THR A 54 -0.69 -8.71 -10.85
C THR A 54 -1.20 -9.85 -11.73
N GLY A 55 -0.61 -11.03 -11.64
CA GLY A 55 -0.91 -12.19 -12.47
C GLY A 55 -0.34 -12.10 -13.89
N VAL A 56 0.52 -11.10 -14.19
CA VAL A 56 1.17 -10.98 -15.49
C VAL A 56 2.27 -12.03 -15.67
N ASP A 57 2.68 -12.26 -16.91
CA ASP A 57 3.80 -13.16 -17.21
C ASP A 57 5.18 -12.54 -16.91
N ALA A 58 6.22 -13.36 -16.99
CA ALA A 58 7.58 -12.94 -16.67
C ALA A 58 8.15 -11.88 -17.62
N ALA A 59 7.71 -11.84 -18.88
CA ALA A 59 8.20 -10.86 -19.85
C ALA A 59 7.62 -9.47 -19.55
N GLN A 60 6.31 -9.40 -19.28
CA GLN A 60 5.67 -8.16 -18.88
C GLN A 60 6.19 -7.68 -17.51
N ALA A 61 6.36 -8.59 -16.55
CA ALA A 61 6.92 -8.26 -15.24
C ALA A 61 8.31 -7.61 -15.34
N ALA A 62 9.18 -8.15 -16.21
CA ALA A 62 10.50 -7.58 -16.43
C ALA A 62 10.44 -6.18 -17.05
N ALA A 63 9.54 -5.96 -18.03
CA ALA A 63 9.36 -4.66 -18.66
C ALA A 63 8.83 -3.60 -17.68
N ASP A 64 7.80 -3.93 -16.91
CA ASP A 64 7.17 -3.03 -15.93
C ASP A 64 8.16 -2.65 -14.83
N LEU A 65 8.85 -3.65 -14.24
CA LEU A 65 9.84 -3.38 -13.20
C LEU A 65 11.04 -2.60 -13.72
N HIS A 66 11.48 -2.83 -14.96
CA HIS A 66 12.56 -2.03 -15.53
C HIS A 66 12.13 -0.56 -15.66
N ALA A 67 10.90 -0.30 -16.13
CA ALA A 67 10.37 1.05 -16.26
C ALA A 67 10.20 1.79 -14.92
N THR A 68 10.08 1.08 -13.81
CA THR A 68 9.97 1.66 -12.46
C THR A 68 11.27 1.63 -11.65
N GLY A 69 12.40 1.25 -12.25
CA GLY A 69 13.67 1.12 -11.51
C GLY A 69 13.64 -0.01 -10.47
N HIS A 70 12.88 -1.07 -10.75
CA HIS A 70 12.62 -2.24 -9.90
C HIS A 70 11.87 -1.93 -8.59
N ASP A 71 11.23 -0.77 -8.51
CA ASP A 71 10.28 -0.47 -7.45
C ASP A 71 8.97 -1.24 -7.71
N VAL A 72 8.78 -2.31 -6.94
CA VAL A 72 7.63 -3.22 -7.05
C VAL A 72 6.34 -2.50 -6.67
N GLU A 73 6.33 -1.72 -5.60
CA GLU A 73 5.13 -1.00 -5.15
C GLU A 73 4.68 0.02 -6.19
N ARG A 74 5.63 0.77 -6.74
CA ARG A 74 5.35 1.71 -7.84
C ARG A 74 4.84 0.99 -9.09
N ALA A 75 5.45 -0.14 -9.47
CA ALA A 75 4.98 -0.93 -10.61
C ALA A 75 3.55 -1.43 -10.39
N ILE A 76 3.24 -1.97 -9.21
CA ILE A 76 1.91 -2.44 -8.83
C ILE A 76 0.90 -1.28 -8.90
N ALA A 77 1.25 -0.11 -8.35
CA ALA A 77 0.37 1.06 -8.38
C ALA A 77 0.04 1.48 -9.82
N LEU A 78 1.05 1.58 -10.69
CA LEU A 78 0.85 1.92 -12.11
C LEU A 78 0.00 0.88 -12.85
N TRP A 79 0.28 -0.41 -12.64
CA TRP A 79 -0.49 -1.49 -13.25
C TRP A 79 -1.96 -1.48 -12.79
N ARG A 80 -2.22 -1.24 -11.50
CA ARG A 80 -3.58 -1.12 -10.94
C ARG A 80 -4.37 0.03 -11.58
N ARG A 81 -3.73 1.17 -11.86
CA ARG A 81 -4.36 2.30 -12.55
C ARG A 81 -4.78 1.96 -13.98
N GLN A 82 -3.99 1.12 -14.66
CA GLN A 82 -4.30 0.65 -16.01
C GLN A 82 -5.34 -0.48 -16.02
N HIS A 83 -5.53 -1.17 -14.89
CA HIS A 83 -6.44 -2.31 -14.73
C HIS A 83 -7.42 -2.07 -13.57
N PRO A 84 -8.35 -1.10 -13.71
CA PRO A 84 -9.33 -0.81 -12.70
C PRO A 84 -10.28 -1.99 -12.50
N LEU A 85 -10.70 -2.21 -11.27
CA LEU A 85 -11.69 -3.22 -10.90
C LEU A 85 -12.87 -2.52 -10.23
N PRO A 86 -14.09 -3.10 -10.33
CA PRO A 86 -15.19 -2.73 -9.46
C PRO A 86 -14.77 -2.79 -7.98
N PRO A 87 -15.27 -1.91 -7.11
CA PRO A 87 -14.71 -1.77 -5.77
C PRO A 87 -14.70 -3.04 -4.92
N PHE A 88 -15.78 -3.82 -4.90
CA PHE A 88 -15.77 -5.07 -4.14
C PHE A 88 -14.87 -6.14 -4.76
N ALA A 89 -14.71 -6.15 -6.08
CA ALA A 89 -13.72 -7.01 -6.74
C ALA A 89 -12.28 -6.58 -6.42
N ALA A 90 -12.02 -5.29 -6.26
CA ALA A 90 -10.74 -4.75 -5.81
C ALA A 90 -10.44 -5.18 -4.36
N ILE A 91 -11.40 -5.01 -3.46
CA ILE A 91 -11.31 -5.40 -2.04
C ILE A 91 -11.09 -6.91 -1.90
N ALA A 92 -11.80 -7.72 -2.68
CA ALA A 92 -11.62 -9.18 -2.71
C ALA A 92 -10.20 -9.60 -3.11
N LYS A 93 -9.52 -8.78 -3.93
CA LYS A 93 -8.12 -8.98 -4.33
C LYS A 93 -7.11 -8.30 -3.40
N GLY A 94 -7.54 -7.86 -2.22
CA GLY A 94 -6.64 -7.24 -1.25
C GLY A 94 -6.27 -5.78 -1.57
N ARG A 95 -7.04 -5.10 -2.45
CA ARG A 95 -6.80 -3.68 -2.75
C ARG A 95 -7.62 -2.80 -1.80
N PRO A 96 -6.99 -1.87 -1.05
CA PRO A 96 -7.72 -0.93 -0.23
C PRO A 96 -8.45 0.08 -1.11
N MET A 97 -9.61 0.53 -0.61
CA MET A 97 -10.49 1.48 -1.29
C MET A 97 -10.98 2.49 -0.27
N ALA A 98 -11.31 3.69 -0.72
CA ALA A 98 -11.90 4.71 0.15
C ALA A 98 -13.08 5.42 -0.51
N ALA A 99 -13.96 5.98 0.31
CA ALA A 99 -15.01 6.90 -0.10
C ALA A 99 -14.93 8.16 0.76
N GLU A 100 -14.97 9.33 0.13
CA GLU A 100 -15.23 10.59 0.81
C GLU A 100 -16.74 10.79 0.91
N PHE A 101 -17.22 11.26 2.05
CA PHE A 101 -18.62 11.55 2.28
C PHE A 101 -18.79 12.78 3.19
N ALA A 102 -20.01 13.32 3.23
CA ALA A 102 -20.26 14.60 3.86
C ALA A 102 -19.86 14.61 5.35
N ALA A 103 -18.97 15.54 5.71
CA ALA A 103 -18.73 15.88 7.11
C ALA A 103 -19.89 16.74 7.63
N ALA A 104 -20.30 16.50 8.88
CA ALA A 104 -21.33 17.32 9.53
C ALA A 104 -20.81 18.72 9.92
N GLU A 105 -19.51 18.84 10.12
CA GLU A 105 -18.85 20.06 10.59
C GLU A 105 -18.10 20.76 9.44
N PRO A 106 -18.26 22.09 9.28
CA PRO A 106 -17.50 22.85 8.30
C PRO A 106 -15.99 22.75 8.51
N GLY A 107 -15.23 22.63 7.42
CA GLY A 107 -13.76 22.56 7.47
C GLY A 107 -13.20 21.19 7.85
N LEU A 108 -14.05 20.18 8.02
CA LEU A 108 -13.64 18.78 8.16
C LEU A 108 -13.93 17.99 6.87
N GLN A 109 -13.12 16.97 6.65
CA GLN A 109 -13.38 15.91 5.68
C GLN A 109 -13.61 14.60 6.40
N ARG A 110 -14.42 13.74 5.79
CA ARG A 110 -14.72 12.42 6.32
C ARG A 110 -14.55 11.36 5.24
N PHE A 111 -13.82 10.31 5.59
CA PHE A 111 -13.50 9.21 4.72
C PHE A 111 -13.89 7.88 5.35
N ALA A 112 -14.36 6.97 4.52
CA ALA A 112 -14.48 5.56 4.83
C ALA A 112 -13.36 4.84 4.11
N HIS A 113 -12.39 4.33 4.85
CA HIS A 113 -11.23 3.62 4.31
C HIS A 113 -11.39 2.13 4.60
N VAL A 114 -11.57 1.35 3.54
CA VAL A 114 -11.69 -0.10 3.59
C VAL A 114 -10.31 -0.74 3.39
N LEU A 115 -9.87 -1.46 4.40
CA LEU A 115 -8.64 -2.24 4.41
C LEU A 115 -8.99 -3.73 4.36
N PRO A 116 -8.60 -4.43 3.28
CA PRO A 116 -8.71 -5.89 3.24
C PRO A 116 -7.76 -6.52 4.25
N GLY A 117 -8.29 -7.26 5.21
CA GLY A 117 -7.50 -7.99 6.20
C GLY A 117 -7.35 -9.47 5.86
N ALA A 118 -6.60 -10.16 6.72
CA ALA A 118 -6.40 -11.60 6.60
C ALA A 118 -7.69 -12.38 6.81
N GLN A 119 -7.77 -13.59 6.21
CA GLN A 119 -8.86 -14.55 6.44
C GLN A 119 -10.27 -14.01 6.09
N GLY A 120 -10.36 -12.99 5.22
CA GLY A 120 -11.63 -12.41 4.78
C GLY A 120 -12.27 -11.46 5.79
N VAL A 121 -11.55 -11.03 6.82
CA VAL A 121 -12.00 -9.94 7.70
C VAL A 121 -11.54 -8.62 7.11
N HIS A 122 -12.47 -7.69 6.88
CA HIS A 122 -12.20 -6.35 6.37
C HIS A 122 -12.31 -5.33 7.50
N GLU A 123 -11.37 -4.40 7.57
CA GLU A 123 -11.43 -3.25 8.48
C GLU A 123 -11.99 -2.06 7.70
N LEU A 124 -13.02 -1.41 8.25
CA LEU A 124 -13.52 -0.11 7.82
C LEU A 124 -13.08 0.93 8.84
N ARG A 125 -12.25 1.88 8.41
CA ARG A 125 -11.87 3.06 9.20
C ARG A 125 -12.74 4.23 8.79
N LEU A 126 -13.47 4.82 9.74
CA LEU A 126 -14.14 6.10 9.54
C LEU A 126 -13.22 7.20 10.05
N ILE A 127 -12.59 7.91 9.12
CA ILE A 127 -11.57 8.92 9.40
C ILE A 127 -12.20 10.28 9.20
N THR A 128 -12.17 11.13 10.23
CA THR A 128 -12.52 12.55 10.14
C THR A 128 -11.29 13.37 10.49
N HIS A 129 -10.95 14.37 9.69
CA HIS A 129 -9.85 15.29 9.97
C HIS A 129 -10.08 16.66 9.32
N ALA A 130 -9.33 17.68 9.71
CA ALA A 130 -9.42 19.00 9.08
C ALA A 130 -8.98 18.97 7.61
N VAL A 131 -9.65 19.74 6.74
CA VAL A 131 -9.38 19.83 5.28
C VAL A 131 -7.95 20.20 4.92
N ARG A 132 -7.21 20.80 5.86
CA ARG A 132 -5.80 21.19 5.65
C ARG A 132 -4.86 19.98 5.57
N PHE A 133 -5.23 18.85 6.14
CA PHE A 133 -4.37 17.66 6.26
C PHE A 133 -4.36 16.82 4.97
N THR A 134 -3.85 17.44 3.91
CA THR A 134 -3.66 16.87 2.57
C THR A 134 -2.33 16.12 2.47
N GLU A 135 -2.24 15.17 1.53
CA GLU A 135 -0.98 14.50 1.21
C GLU A 135 0.03 15.51 0.63
N THR A 136 -0.44 16.48 -0.15
CA THR A 136 0.44 17.50 -0.75
C THR A 136 1.15 18.36 0.31
N ALA A 137 0.43 18.77 1.37
CA ALA A 137 0.98 19.68 2.37
C ALA A 137 1.69 18.96 3.53
N TYR A 138 1.23 17.77 3.90
CA TYR A 138 1.73 17.05 5.07
C TYR A 138 2.40 15.72 4.74
N GLY A 139 2.20 15.16 3.53
CA GLY A 139 2.82 13.92 3.09
C GLY A 139 2.65 12.79 4.10
N PHE A 140 3.80 12.23 4.54
CA PHE A 140 3.88 11.19 5.57
C PHE A 140 4.01 11.73 7.00
N ASP A 141 3.83 13.04 7.24
CA ASP A 141 3.80 13.62 8.60
C ASP A 141 2.39 13.54 9.20
N TYR A 142 1.86 12.32 9.26
CA TYR A 142 0.52 12.03 9.77
C TYR A 142 0.41 12.17 11.28
N ASP A 143 1.54 12.27 12.00
CA ASP A 143 1.59 12.49 13.45
C ASP A 143 0.88 13.80 13.84
N VAL A 144 1.08 14.86 13.06
CA VAL A 144 0.45 16.17 13.30
C VAL A 144 -1.06 16.06 13.12
N ALA A 145 -1.50 15.37 12.07
CA ALA A 145 -2.92 15.16 11.80
C ALA A 145 -3.59 14.31 12.90
N LEU A 146 -2.93 13.27 13.41
CA LEU A 146 -3.48 12.41 14.47
C LEU A 146 -3.53 13.09 15.85
N ARG A 147 -2.63 14.05 16.12
CA ARG A 147 -2.62 14.82 17.37
C ARG A 147 -3.64 15.97 17.38
N ASP A 148 -4.22 16.28 16.22
CA ASP A 148 -5.22 17.32 16.11
C ASP A 148 -6.51 16.94 16.86
N ALA A 149 -7.03 17.86 17.67
CA ALA A 149 -8.20 17.59 18.52
C ALA A 149 -9.48 17.32 17.72
N GLN A 150 -9.53 17.69 16.44
CA GLN A 150 -10.66 17.43 15.55
C GLN A 150 -10.53 16.10 14.82
N THR A 151 -9.35 15.47 14.83
CA THR A 151 -9.15 14.19 14.18
C THR A 151 -9.80 13.06 14.96
N ARG A 152 -10.56 12.22 14.24
CA ARG A 152 -11.25 11.07 14.81
C ARG A 152 -11.07 9.90 13.85
N VAL A 153 -10.71 8.75 14.41
CA VAL A 153 -10.64 7.50 13.67
C VAL A 153 -11.44 6.46 14.42
N GLU A 154 -12.50 5.95 13.80
CA GLU A 154 -13.28 4.83 14.30
C GLU A 154 -12.98 3.59 13.46
N ARG A 155 -12.86 2.43 14.12
CA ARG A 155 -12.52 1.16 13.47
C ARG A 155 -13.67 0.18 13.63
N LEU A 156 -14.13 -0.34 12.52
CA LEU A 156 -15.21 -1.32 12.45
C LEU A 156 -14.71 -2.52 11.64
N PHE A 157 -15.14 -3.71 12.00
CA PHE A 157 -14.66 -4.95 11.37
C PHE A 157 -15.83 -5.72 10.77
N ALA A 158 -15.64 -6.24 9.57
CA ALA A 158 -16.66 -6.99 8.84
C ALA A 158 -16.10 -8.30 8.30
N SER A 159 -16.75 -9.41 8.65
CA SER A 159 -16.38 -10.74 8.15
C SER A 159 -17.01 -11.00 6.78
N GLY A 160 -16.22 -10.85 5.72
CA GLY A 160 -16.63 -11.03 4.34
C GLY A 160 -17.32 -9.81 3.72
N LEU A 161 -17.39 -9.81 2.37
CA LEU A 161 -17.97 -8.72 1.59
C LEU A 161 -19.45 -8.40 1.92
N PRO A 162 -20.34 -9.38 2.20
CA PRO A 162 -21.73 -9.05 2.54
C PRO A 162 -21.86 -8.26 3.85
N ALA A 163 -21.06 -8.60 4.87
CA ALA A 163 -21.04 -7.87 6.13
C ALA A 163 -20.46 -6.46 5.93
N LEU A 164 -19.41 -6.33 5.11
CA LEU A 164 -18.82 -5.05 4.76
C LEU A 164 -19.84 -4.15 4.03
N ALA A 165 -20.60 -4.71 3.09
CA ALA A 165 -21.63 -3.98 2.36
C ALA A 165 -22.71 -3.43 3.31
N ALA A 166 -23.18 -4.24 4.25
CA ALA A 166 -24.14 -3.81 5.26
C ALA A 166 -23.57 -2.70 6.16
N LEU A 167 -22.29 -2.80 6.54
CA LEU A 167 -21.60 -1.80 7.35
C LEU A 167 -21.45 -0.46 6.61
N LEU A 168 -21.08 -0.48 5.33
CA LEU A 168 -20.99 0.71 4.48
C LEU A 168 -22.36 1.36 4.30
N GLN A 169 -23.41 0.56 4.06
CA GLN A 169 -24.77 1.06 3.92
C GLN A 169 -25.28 1.72 5.21
N ALA A 170 -24.92 1.18 6.39
CA ALA A 170 -25.24 1.82 7.68
C ALA A 170 -24.59 3.20 7.85
N GLN A 171 -23.52 3.49 7.10
CA GLN A 171 -22.86 4.79 7.04
C GLN A 171 -23.31 5.64 5.83
N ALA A 172 -24.38 5.21 5.13
CA ALA A 172 -24.87 5.82 3.90
C ALA A 172 -23.81 5.90 2.78
N ILE A 173 -22.98 4.86 2.67
CA ILE A 173 -21.96 4.72 1.64
C ILE A 173 -22.33 3.55 0.74
N ASP A 174 -22.49 3.85 -0.55
CA ASP A 174 -22.72 2.83 -1.58
C ASP A 174 -21.39 2.34 -2.17
N GLU A 175 -21.39 1.12 -2.73
CA GLU A 175 -20.21 0.56 -3.39
C GLU A 175 -19.66 1.51 -4.48
N GLY A 176 -20.53 2.15 -5.25
CA GLY A 176 -20.13 3.07 -6.33
C GLY A 176 -19.41 4.34 -5.86
N MET A 177 -19.44 4.65 -4.57
CA MET A 177 -18.68 5.78 -3.99
C MET A 177 -17.22 5.42 -3.71
N LEU A 178 -16.92 4.12 -3.58
CA LEU A 178 -15.58 3.63 -3.30
C LEU A 178 -14.68 3.82 -4.53
N ARG A 179 -13.52 4.44 -4.29
CA ARG A 179 -12.50 4.72 -5.28
C ARG A 179 -11.13 4.28 -4.75
N SER A 180 -10.16 4.18 -5.64
CA SER A 180 -8.76 3.95 -5.25
C SER A 180 -8.29 5.06 -4.32
N LEU A 181 -7.41 4.75 -3.37
CA LEU A 181 -6.84 5.74 -2.44
C LEU A 181 -6.21 6.91 -3.19
N ASP A 182 -5.54 6.64 -4.32
CA ASP A 182 -4.93 7.63 -5.22
C ASP A 182 -5.89 8.72 -5.74
N ALA A 183 -7.20 8.56 -5.56
CA ALA A 183 -8.20 9.55 -5.93
C ALA A 183 -8.43 10.63 -4.86
N PHE A 184 -7.78 10.53 -3.70
CA PHE A 184 -8.01 11.40 -2.55
C PHE A 184 -6.73 12.08 -2.11
N ASP A 185 -6.81 13.38 -1.81
CA ASP A 185 -5.69 14.13 -1.23
C ASP A 185 -5.83 14.19 0.29
N SER A 186 -5.46 13.09 0.97
CA SER A 186 -5.52 12.98 2.43
C SER A 186 -4.27 12.28 2.97
N CYS A 187 -3.59 12.93 3.92
CA CYS A 187 -2.41 12.35 4.55
C CYS A 187 -2.72 11.13 5.44
N LEU A 188 -3.99 10.89 5.82
CA LEU A 188 -4.39 9.77 6.68
C LEU A 188 -4.85 8.52 5.92
N LEU A 189 -5.05 8.61 4.60
CA LEU A 189 -5.41 7.45 3.77
C LEU A 189 -4.19 6.66 3.30
N HIS A 190 -3.07 7.34 3.06
CA HIS A 190 -1.83 6.75 2.52
C HIS A 190 -0.78 6.42 3.60
N SER A 191 -1.11 6.67 4.87
CA SER A 191 -0.17 6.57 5.99
C SER A 191 -0.38 5.33 6.84
N ALA A 192 0.74 4.78 7.35
CA ALA A 192 0.74 3.67 8.30
C ALA A 192 0.38 4.14 9.71
N ILE A 193 -0.89 4.53 9.89
CA ILE A 193 -1.42 5.09 11.14
C ILE A 193 -1.70 4.01 12.20
N GLU A 194 -1.43 2.73 11.91
CA GLU A 194 -1.71 1.57 12.79
C GLU A 194 -1.12 1.73 14.20
N ALA A 195 0.03 2.38 14.34
CA ALA A 195 0.68 2.56 15.64
C ALA A 195 -0.10 3.50 16.59
N TYR A 196 -1.08 4.23 16.07
CA TYR A 196 -1.88 5.23 16.77
C TYR A 196 -3.35 4.81 17.00
N LEU A 197 -3.71 3.59 16.56
CA LEU A 197 -5.08 3.08 16.44
C LEU A 197 -5.32 1.81 17.26
#